data_AF-A0A4Y2G941-F1
#
_entry.id   AF-A0A4Y2G941-F1
#
_cell.length_a   1.000
_cell.length_b   1.000
_cell.length_c   1.000
_cell.angle_alpha   90.00
_cell.angle_beta   90.00
_cell.angle_gamma   90.00
#
_symmetry.space_group_name_H-M   'P 1'
#
loop_
_entity.id
_entity.type
_entity.pdbx_description
1 polymer ?
#
loop_
_entity_poly.entity_id
_entity_poly.type
_entity_poly.pdbx_seq_one_letter_code
_entity_poly.pdbx_strand_id
1 'polypeptide(L)'
;MDILSETELTDCLPSTSHRRTSHDVPFWTRALEELHPHIFIGTLGTNSIVNAEKEIDFFNIFFDDDLLNVIVEETNSFAQNTQTSAPSTSKSTKFSDLSIVDIKVFFAMIILMGIIKKPSLKMYFITNEVFATPFFNRVMPRDRFLHILKC
;
A
#
# COMPACT_ATOMS: atom_id res chain seq x y z
N MET A 1 25.64 6.70 -1.66
CA MET A 1 24.19 6.74 -1.43
C MET A 1 24.03 7.34 -0.05
N ASP A 2 24.02 8.66 -0.02
CA ASP A 2 23.94 9.44 1.20
C ASP A 2 22.51 9.34 1.74
N ILE A 3 22.41 8.79 2.94
CA ILE A 3 21.21 8.79 3.76
C ILE A 3 21.10 10.22 4.29
N LEU A 4 20.00 10.90 3.96
CA LEU A 4 19.69 12.25 4.41
C LEU A 4 19.93 12.38 5.92
N SER A 5 20.64 13.44 6.33
CA SER A 5 21.02 13.66 7.73
C SER A 5 19.80 13.97 8.59
N GLU A 6 19.86 13.54 9.86
CA GLU A 6 18.80 13.71 10.88
C GLU A 6 18.31 15.17 11.06
N THR A 7 19.05 16.14 10.53
CA THR A 7 18.73 17.56 10.56
C THR A 7 17.60 17.99 9.63
N GLU A 8 17.25 17.20 8.59
CA GLU A 8 16.15 17.54 7.67
C GLU A 8 14.79 16.97 8.12
N LEU A 9 14.76 16.05 9.10
CA LEU A 9 13.51 15.47 9.61
C LEU A 9 12.79 16.37 10.63
N THR A 10 13.45 17.40 11.16
CA THR A 10 12.91 18.22 12.26
C THR A 10 11.93 19.31 11.82
N ASP A 11 11.82 19.60 10.52
CA ASP A 11 10.98 20.69 10.00
C ASP A 11 9.51 20.30 9.77
N CYS A 12 9.10 19.06 10.08
CA CYS A 12 7.74 18.57 9.83
C CYS A 12 6.89 18.28 11.08
N LEU A 13 7.31 18.68 12.29
CA LEU A 13 6.48 18.48 13.49
C LEU A 13 5.65 19.73 13.83
N PRO A 14 4.31 19.65 13.84
CA PRO A 14 3.47 20.77 14.27
C PRO A 14 3.69 21.03 15.77
N SER A 15 3.92 22.30 16.10
CA SER A 15 4.10 22.77 17.47
C SER A 15 2.76 22.73 18.22
N THR A 16 2.46 21.60 18.87
CA THR A 16 1.30 21.50 19.77
C THR A 16 1.73 21.86 21.19
N SER A 17 1.48 23.10 21.61
CA SER A 17 1.55 23.50 23.01
C SER A 17 0.40 22.88 23.80
N HIS A 18 0.53 21.61 24.15
CA HIS A 18 -0.23 21.02 25.26
C HIS A 18 0.73 20.82 26.43
N ARG A 19 0.60 21.70 27.44
CA ARG A 19 1.20 21.52 28.76
C ARG A 19 0.73 20.17 29.33
N ARG A 20 1.55 19.14 29.18
CA ARG A 20 1.32 17.79 29.70
C ARG A 20 2.10 17.68 31.00
N THR A 21 1.41 17.35 32.09
CA THR A 21 2.01 17.15 33.42
C THR A 21 3.01 16.00 33.39
N SER A 22 4.14 16.21 34.06
CA SER A 22 5.44 15.59 33.80
C SER A 22 5.68 14.20 34.43
N HIS A 23 4.67 13.38 34.68
CA HIS A 23 4.88 12.14 35.46
C HIS A 23 4.70 10.81 34.73
N ASP A 24 4.17 10.77 33.51
CA ASP A 24 4.00 9.50 32.78
C ASP A 24 4.40 9.62 31.30
N VAL A 25 5.64 10.04 31.03
CA VAL A 25 6.20 9.96 29.67
C VAL A 25 7.18 8.80 29.64
N PRO A 26 6.95 7.74 28.83
CA PRO A 26 7.91 6.66 28.71
C PRO A 26 9.25 7.23 28.20
N PHE A 27 10.29 7.04 29.01
CA PHE A 27 11.64 7.51 28.73
C PHE A 27 12.34 6.49 27.82
N TRP A 28 12.50 6.83 26.54
CA TRP A 28 13.24 6.01 25.59
C TRP A 28 14.71 5.95 26.02
N THR A 29 15.17 4.76 26.42
CA THR A 29 16.55 4.53 26.81
C THR A 29 17.24 3.65 25.79
N ARG A 30 18.52 3.95 25.49
CA ARG A 30 19.36 3.11 24.61
C ARG A 30 19.90 1.85 25.30
N ALA A 31 19.63 1.69 26.59
CA ALA A 31 19.97 0.51 27.36
C ALA A 31 19.06 -0.64 26.90
N LEU A 32 19.65 -1.72 26.43
CA LEU A 32 18.93 -2.94 26.12
C LEU A 32 18.54 -3.59 27.45
N GLU A 33 17.26 -3.46 27.81
CA GLU A 33 16.68 -4.27 28.87
C GLU A 33 16.51 -5.69 28.33
N GLU A 34 17.09 -6.68 29.02
CA GLU A 34 16.88 -8.09 28.67
C GLU A 34 15.43 -8.46 28.99
N LEU A 35 14.56 -8.34 27.98
CA LEU A 35 13.16 -8.73 28.10
C LEU A 35 13.05 -10.26 28.21
N HIS A 36 12.45 -10.73 29.29
CA HIS A 36 12.09 -12.14 29.40
C HIS A 36 11.03 -12.49 28.34
N PRO A 37 11.15 -13.64 27.63
CA PRO A 37 10.16 -14.05 26.64
C PRO A 37 8.80 -14.18 27.30
N HIS A 38 7.83 -13.35 26.87
CA HIS A 38 6.47 -13.50 27.34
C HIS A 38 5.82 -14.66 26.61
N ILE A 39 5.40 -15.68 27.35
CA ILE A 39 4.71 -16.84 26.79
C ILE A 39 3.34 -16.35 26.32
N PHE A 40 3.01 -16.62 25.05
CA PHE A 40 1.68 -16.35 24.53
C PHE A 40 0.66 -17.27 25.21
N ILE A 41 -0.20 -16.71 26.06
CA ILE A 41 -1.27 -17.43 26.80
C ILE A 41 -2.64 -17.26 26.10
N GLY A 42 -2.67 -16.60 24.94
CA GLY A 42 -3.90 -16.40 24.18
C GLY A 42 -4.43 -17.72 23.61
N THR A 43 -5.75 -17.80 23.46
CA THR A 43 -6.38 -18.91 22.74
C THR A 43 -5.90 -18.89 21.28
N LEU A 44 -5.41 -20.04 20.81
CA LEU A 44 -5.00 -20.20 19.42
C LEU A 44 -6.23 -20.15 18.50
N GLY A 45 -6.10 -19.50 17.35
CA GLY A 45 -7.14 -19.46 16.32
C GLY A 45 -7.71 -18.08 16.07
N THR A 46 -8.80 -18.01 15.30
CA THR A 46 -9.46 -16.76 14.95
C THR A 46 -10.35 -16.27 16.09
N ASN A 47 -10.27 -14.97 16.40
CA ASN A 47 -11.12 -14.34 17.41
C ASN A 47 -12.59 -14.18 16.97
N SER A 48 -12.92 -14.63 15.75
CA SER A 48 -14.27 -14.55 15.18
C SER A 48 -14.60 -15.84 14.44
N ILE A 49 -15.90 -16.17 14.43
CA ILE A 49 -16.44 -17.23 13.58
C ILE A 49 -16.41 -16.69 12.16
N VAL A 50 -15.34 -17.04 11.45
CA VAL A 50 -15.17 -16.72 10.04
C VAL A 50 -15.84 -17.83 9.25
N ASN A 51 -16.99 -17.56 8.65
CA ASN A 51 -17.62 -18.47 7.69
C ASN A 51 -16.99 -18.27 6.31
N ALA A 52 -15.71 -18.65 6.19
CA ALA A 52 -14.95 -18.58 4.95
C ALA A 52 -14.58 -19.98 4.50
N GLU A 53 -14.88 -20.30 3.23
CA GLU A 53 -14.54 -21.59 2.64
C GLU A 53 -13.47 -21.44 1.54
N LYS A 54 -13.47 -20.29 0.86
CA LYS A 54 -12.59 -20.00 -0.27
C LYS A 54 -11.57 -18.94 0.10
N GLU A 55 -10.44 -18.95 -0.61
CA GLU A 55 -9.34 -18.02 -0.42
C GLU A 55 -9.79 -16.55 -0.55
N ILE A 56 -10.75 -16.29 -1.44
CA ILE A 56 -11.32 -14.95 -1.64
C ILE A 56 -12.16 -14.49 -0.44
N ASP A 57 -12.77 -15.40 0.30
CA ASP A 57 -13.57 -15.05 1.48
C ASP A 57 -12.65 -14.49 2.57
N PHE A 58 -11.49 -15.13 2.77
CA PHE A 58 -10.47 -14.62 3.68
C PHE A 58 -9.93 -13.26 3.26
N PHE A 59 -9.69 -13.04 1.96
CA PHE A 59 -9.27 -11.74 1.45
C PHE A 59 -10.28 -10.64 1.78
N ASN A 60 -11.58 -10.91 1.56
CA ASN A 60 -12.65 -9.93 1.79
C ASN A 60 -12.87 -9.60 3.28
N ILE A 61 -12.34 -10.39 4.22
CA ILE A 61 -12.36 -10.05 5.66
C ILE A 61 -11.39 -8.92 5.98
N PHE A 62 -10.25 -8.87 5.29
CA PHE A 62 -9.25 -7.82 5.49
C PHE A 62 -9.48 -6.62 4.58
N PHE A 63 -9.98 -6.86 3.37
CA PHE A 63 -10.27 -5.85 2.37
C PHE A 63 -11.76 -5.89 2.04
N ASP A 64 -12.57 -5.43 3.01
CA ASP A 64 -14.00 -5.28 2.82
C ASP A 64 -14.31 -4.16 1.81
N ASP A 65 -15.57 -4.12 1.34
CA ASP A 65 -15.96 -3.18 0.30
C ASP A 65 -15.94 -1.72 0.82
N ASP A 66 -16.11 -1.48 2.12
CA ASP A 66 -16.03 -0.15 2.72
C ASP A 66 -14.60 0.40 2.67
N LEU A 67 -13.60 -0.39 3.09
CA LEU A 67 -12.19 -0.04 2.98
C LEU A 67 -11.79 0.17 1.52
N LEU A 68 -12.23 -0.73 0.63
CA LEU A 68 -11.92 -0.61 -0.79
C LEU A 68 -12.55 0.63 -1.42
N ASN A 69 -13.75 1.02 -1.01
CA ASN A 69 -14.37 2.27 -1.44
C ASN A 69 -13.55 3.48 -1.00
N VAL A 70 -13.09 3.52 0.25
CA VAL A 70 -12.22 4.61 0.73
C VAL A 70 -10.94 4.69 -0.09
N ILE A 71 -10.30 3.56 -0.37
CA ILE A 71 -9.08 3.53 -1.22
C ILE A 71 -9.39 4.09 -2.61
N VAL A 72 -10.51 3.69 -3.22
CA VAL A 72 -10.93 4.18 -4.54
C VAL A 72 -11.16 5.69 -4.53
N GLU A 73 -11.91 6.19 -3.55
CA GLU A 73 -12.25 7.62 -3.42
C GLU A 73 -10.98 8.48 -3.26
N GLU A 74 -10.09 8.10 -2.35
CA GLU A 74 -8.85 8.83 -2.09
C GLU A 74 -7.91 8.79 -3.31
N THR A 75 -7.76 7.62 -3.94
CA THR A 75 -6.90 7.47 -5.12
C THR A 75 -7.42 8.32 -6.29
N ASN A 76 -8.74 8.32 -6.52
CA ASN A 76 -9.37 9.14 -7.56
C ASN A 76 -9.21 10.63 -7.26
N SER A 77 -9.44 11.04 -6.02
CA SER A 77 -9.25 12.43 -5.55
C SER A 77 -7.81 12.91 -5.79
N PHE A 78 -6.82 12.10 -5.40
CA PHE A 78 -5.41 12.42 -5.62
C PHE A 78 -5.05 12.53 -7.10
N ALA A 79 -5.54 11.60 -7.93
CA ALA A 79 -5.29 11.61 -9.37
C ALA A 79 -5.88 12.85 -10.06
N GLN A 80 -7.08 13.28 -9.63
CA GLN A 80 -7.71 14.50 -10.14
C GLN A 80 -6.90 15.74 -9.76
N ASN A 81 -6.48 15.86 -8.49
CA ASN A 81 -5.66 16.98 -8.00
C ASN A 81 -4.28 17.07 -8.67
N THR A 82 -3.68 15.92 -8.96
CA THR A 82 -2.38 15.87 -9.65
C THR A 82 -2.50 16.30 -11.11
N GLN A 83 -3.61 15.96 -11.79
CA GLN A 83 -3.85 16.39 -13.17
C GLN A 83 -4.12 17.89 -13.28
N THR A 84 -4.87 18.48 -12.35
CA THR A 84 -5.16 19.92 -12.37
C THR A 84 -3.93 20.77 -12.09
N SER A 85 -2.96 20.23 -11.35
CA SER A 85 -1.71 20.92 -10.99
C SER A 85 -0.59 20.77 -12.03
N ALA A 86 -0.76 19.90 -13.05
CA ALA A 86 0.29 19.62 -14.02
C ALA A 86 0.36 20.69 -15.14
N PRO A 87 1.56 21.09 -15.58
CA PRO A 87 1.71 22.04 -16.69
C PRO A 87 1.12 21.48 -18.00
N SER A 88 0.48 22.35 -18.79
CA SER A 88 -0.31 22.00 -19.99
C SER A 88 0.48 21.35 -21.13
N THR A 89 1.82 21.34 -21.02
CA THR A 89 2.74 20.70 -21.96
C THR A 89 2.97 19.21 -21.67
N SER A 90 2.49 18.71 -20.52
CA SER A 90 2.60 17.29 -20.19
C SER A 90 1.60 16.47 -21.03
N LYS A 91 2.09 15.50 -21.80
CA LYS A 91 1.27 14.45 -22.44
C LYS A 91 0.73 13.48 -21.37
N SER A 92 0.04 14.00 -20.36
CA SER A 92 -0.58 13.17 -19.34
C SER A 92 -1.80 12.48 -19.95
N THR A 93 -1.77 11.15 -20.04
CA THR A 93 -2.96 10.35 -20.30
C THR A 93 -4.00 10.71 -19.25
N LYS A 94 -5.17 11.17 -19.72
CA LYS A 94 -6.32 11.50 -18.88
C LYS A 94 -6.62 10.33 -17.95
N PHE A 95 -6.60 10.57 -16.64
CA PHE A 95 -6.97 9.54 -15.67
C PHE A 95 -8.46 9.25 -15.82
N SER A 96 -8.79 7.98 -15.88
CA SER A 96 -10.16 7.50 -15.74
C SER A 96 -10.36 7.08 -14.29
N ASP A 97 -11.49 7.47 -13.70
CA ASP A 97 -11.82 7.07 -12.34
C ASP A 97 -11.73 5.54 -12.16
N LEU A 98 -11.18 5.14 -11.03
CA LEU A 98 -11.05 3.76 -10.61
C LEU A 98 -12.37 3.27 -9.98
N SER A 99 -12.61 1.97 -10.11
CA SER A 99 -13.65 1.25 -9.40
C SER A 99 -13.05 0.29 -8.37
N ILE A 100 -13.88 -0.26 -7.48
CA ILE A 100 -13.47 -1.35 -6.56
C ILE A 100 -12.85 -2.51 -7.36
N VAL A 101 -13.39 -2.83 -8.54
CA VAL A 101 -12.88 -3.92 -9.39
C VAL A 101 -11.45 -3.65 -9.84
N ASP A 102 -11.14 -2.40 -10.21
CA ASP A 102 -9.78 -2.02 -10.58
C ASP A 102 -8.78 -2.23 -9.43
N ILE A 103 -9.15 -1.82 -8.22
CA ILE A 103 -8.31 -2.00 -7.02
C ILE A 103 -8.17 -3.48 -6.65
N LYS A 104 -9.24 -4.28 -6.74
CA LYS A 104 -9.16 -5.74 -6.54
C LYS A 104 -8.23 -6.40 -7.57
N VAL A 105 -8.29 -6.01 -8.84
CA VAL A 105 -7.36 -6.49 -9.88
C VAL A 105 -5.92 -6.04 -9.59
N PHE A 106 -5.73 -4.79 -9.17
CA PHE A 106 -4.41 -4.28 -8.79
C PHE A 106 -3.80 -5.09 -7.64
N PHE A 107 -4.54 -5.36 -6.57
CA PHE A 107 -4.06 -6.22 -5.47
C PHE A 107 -3.81 -7.66 -5.91
N ALA A 108 -4.67 -8.24 -6.74
CA ALA A 108 -4.42 -9.56 -7.30
C ALA A 108 -3.09 -9.62 -8.09
N MET A 109 -2.77 -8.56 -8.84
CA MET A 109 -1.47 -8.45 -9.51
C MET A 109 -0.32 -8.31 -8.52
N ILE A 110 -0.43 -7.50 -7.46
CA ILE A 110 0.61 -7.36 -6.43
C ILE A 110 0.89 -8.70 -5.74
N ILE A 111 -0.16 -9.44 -5.36
CA ILE A 111 -0.04 -10.79 -4.78
C ILE A 111 0.64 -11.73 -5.77
N LEU A 112 0.26 -11.70 -7.05
CA LEU A 112 0.86 -12.55 -8.06
C LEU A 112 2.33 -12.19 -8.35
N MET A 113 2.71 -10.91 -8.30
CA MET A 113 4.13 -10.48 -8.32
C MET A 113 4.88 -10.91 -7.04
N GLY A 114 4.15 -11.16 -5.96
CA GLY A 114 4.61 -11.87 -4.76
C GLY A 114 5.12 -13.27 -5.07
N ILE A 115 4.37 -14.00 -5.91
CA ILE A 115 4.60 -15.41 -6.24
C ILE A 115 5.56 -15.56 -7.43
N ILE A 116 5.27 -14.86 -8.53
CA ILE A 116 6.05 -14.89 -9.77
C ILE A 116 7.05 -13.74 -9.72
N LYS A 117 8.26 -13.97 -9.22
CA LYS A 117 9.28 -12.93 -9.15
C LYS A 117 9.95 -12.70 -10.51
N LYS A 118 9.91 -11.46 -11.00
CA LYS A 118 10.70 -11.00 -12.14
C LYS A 118 11.77 -9.99 -11.73
N PRO A 119 12.88 -9.87 -12.50
CA PRO A 119 14.00 -8.98 -12.14
C PRO A 119 13.63 -7.49 -12.07
N SER A 120 12.60 -7.05 -12.77
CA SER A 120 12.11 -5.67 -12.70
C SER A 120 10.62 -5.57 -12.97
N LEU A 121 10.01 -4.49 -12.48
CA LEU A 121 8.59 -4.22 -12.69
C LEU A 121 8.21 -4.18 -14.19
N LYS A 122 9.11 -3.68 -15.03
CA LYS A 122 8.89 -3.60 -16.48
C LYS A 122 8.72 -4.99 -17.11
N MET A 123 9.40 -6.01 -16.58
CA MET A 123 9.36 -7.36 -17.17
C MET A 123 8.03 -8.07 -17.00
N TYR A 124 7.16 -7.64 -16.07
CA TYR A 124 5.80 -8.18 -15.96
C TYR A 124 4.94 -7.84 -17.17
N PHE A 125 5.28 -6.76 -17.89
CA PHE A 125 4.50 -6.25 -19.00
C PHE A 125 5.16 -6.50 -20.37
N ILE A 126 6.23 -7.28 -20.44
CA ILE A 126 6.91 -7.62 -21.70
C ILE A 126 6.10 -8.68 -22.47
N THR A 127 6.07 -8.54 -23.80
CA THR A 127 5.35 -9.42 -24.74
C THR A 127 6.25 -10.45 -25.44
N ASN A 128 7.57 -10.36 -25.28
CA ASN A 128 8.50 -11.35 -25.80
C ASN A 128 8.20 -12.73 -25.21
N GLU A 129 8.02 -13.73 -26.07
CA GLU A 129 7.57 -15.08 -25.71
C GLU A 129 8.37 -15.75 -24.59
N VAL A 130 9.69 -15.51 -24.53
CA VAL A 130 10.58 -16.11 -23.52
C VAL A 130 10.26 -15.59 -22.12
N PHE A 131 9.86 -14.32 -22.01
CA PHE A 131 9.63 -13.64 -20.72
C PHE A 131 8.17 -13.27 -20.47
N ALA A 132 7.29 -13.49 -21.44
CA ALA A 132 5.91 -13.07 -21.39
C ALA A 132 5.19 -13.74 -20.23
N THR A 133 4.36 -12.97 -19.55
CA THR A 133 3.44 -13.50 -18.54
C THR A 133 2.08 -12.89 -18.85
N PRO A 134 1.34 -13.48 -19.82
CA PRO A 134 0.22 -12.82 -20.48
C PRO A 134 -0.87 -12.31 -19.54
N PHE A 135 -1.02 -12.96 -18.38
CA PHE A 135 -1.96 -12.55 -17.35
C PHE A 135 -1.87 -11.05 -17.02
N PHE A 136 -0.67 -10.51 -16.75
CA PHE A 136 -0.51 -9.11 -16.31
C PHE A 136 -1.05 -8.13 -17.36
N ASN A 137 -0.62 -8.26 -18.61
CA ASN A 137 -1.10 -7.40 -19.70
C ASN A 137 -2.58 -7.61 -20.03
N ARG A 138 -3.12 -8.81 -19.79
CA ARG A 138 -4.53 -9.13 -20.06
C ARG A 138 -5.48 -8.51 -19.04
N VAL A 139 -5.11 -8.49 -17.76
CA VAL A 139 -6.01 -8.02 -16.69
C VAL A 139 -5.89 -6.52 -16.44
N MET A 140 -4.70 -5.94 -16.60
CA MET A 140 -4.51 -4.50 -16.48
C MET A 140 -3.31 -4.02 -17.31
N PRO A 141 -3.50 -3.05 -18.21
CA PRO A 141 -2.39 -2.47 -18.97
C PRO A 141 -1.33 -1.85 -18.05
N ARG A 142 -0.06 -1.94 -18.48
CA ARG A 142 1.10 -1.38 -17.76
C ARG A 142 0.86 0.03 -17.25
N ASP A 143 0.39 0.91 -18.12
CA ASP A 143 0.29 2.33 -17.79
C ASP A 143 -0.80 2.59 -16.74
N ARG A 144 -1.91 1.82 -16.74
CA ARG A 144 -2.94 1.89 -15.69
C ARG A 144 -2.37 1.40 -14.36
N PHE A 145 -1.66 0.27 -14.35
CA PHE A 145 -1.02 -0.25 -13.14
C PHE A 145 0.00 0.75 -12.55
N LEU A 146 0.87 1.31 -13.40
CA LEU A 146 1.87 2.29 -12.98
C LEU A 146 1.24 3.60 -12.51
N HIS A 147 0.09 3.98 -13.07
CA HIS A 147 -0.64 5.15 -12.62
C HIS A 147 -1.19 4.95 -11.21
N ILE A 148 -1.86 3.81 -10.96
CA ILE A 148 -2.38 3.46 -9.63
C ILE A 148 -1.23 3.39 -8.61
N LEU A 149 -0.09 2.82 -8.99
CA LEU A 149 1.09 2.73 -8.11
C LEU A 149 1.70 4.11 -7.76
N LYS A 150 1.46 5.14 -8.58
CA LYS A 150 2.02 6.48 -8.40
C LYS A 150 1.08 7.41 -7.62
N CYS A 151 -0.23 7.19 -7.72
CA CYS A 151 -1.21 7.87 -6.87
C CYS A 151 -0.91 7.62 -5.39
#